data_AF-A0AAD7DEQ2-F1
#
_entry.id   AF-A0AAD7DEQ2-F1
#
_cell.length_a   1.000
_cell.length_b   1.000
_cell.length_c   1.000
_cell.angle_alpha   90.00
_cell.angle_beta   90.00
_cell.angle_gamma   90.00
#
_symmetry.space_group_name_H-M   'P 1'
#
loop_
_entity.id
_entity.type
_entity.pdbx_description
1 polymer ?
#
loop_
_entity_poly.entity_id
_entity_poly.type
_entity_poly.pdbx_seq_one_letter_code
_entity_poly.pdbx_strand_id
1 'polypeptide(L)'
;TCAQFRASRMQNMAKFITGVVAVQCARHGFYSPSGMVDLKKGEAFANTDYALCRALDEAYRQKIILVTYDIWCQYGVNLEKRVSSMFTRMVPIIRKIRGAIPKMHIHNHQDECEIMGNLNWLTHSACTVGELIETGWAEQNLTAGSTKEQNDGHRHDSIDDTSGHHNWEKLIKLGKWAVDSDRNISG
;
A
#
# COMPACT_ATOMS: atom_id res chain seq x y z
N THR A 1 -7.60 -0.60 -20.51
CA THR A 1 -7.66 -0.73 -19.04
C THR A 1 -8.10 -2.13 -18.71
N CYS A 2 -7.44 -2.79 -17.77
CA CYS A 2 -7.71 -4.20 -17.45
C CYS A 2 -9.02 -4.33 -16.65
N ALA A 3 -10.17 -4.21 -17.29
CA ALA A 3 -11.47 -4.15 -16.60
C ALA A 3 -11.92 -5.48 -15.94
N GLN A 4 -11.18 -6.58 -16.09
CA GLN A 4 -11.58 -7.93 -15.66
C GLN A 4 -10.75 -8.51 -14.49
N PHE A 5 -10.24 -7.67 -13.57
CA PHE A 5 -9.70 -8.20 -12.32
C PHE A 5 -10.82 -8.65 -11.37
N ARG A 6 -10.95 -9.97 -11.17
CA ARG A 6 -11.92 -10.60 -10.24
C ARG A 6 -11.45 -10.56 -8.77
N ALA A 7 -10.87 -9.46 -8.30
CA ALA A 7 -10.54 -9.31 -6.87
C ALA A 7 -11.77 -8.99 -6.01
N SER A 8 -12.90 -8.60 -6.61
CA SER A 8 -14.05 -7.97 -5.91
C SER A 8 -15.21 -8.89 -5.53
N ARG A 9 -15.15 -10.20 -5.77
CA ARG A 9 -16.28 -11.11 -5.48
C ARG A 9 -15.95 -12.12 -4.41
N MET A 10 -16.03 -11.72 -3.15
CA MET A 10 -16.50 -12.54 -2.02
C MET A 10 -16.48 -11.71 -0.73
N GLN A 11 -17.55 -10.99 -0.43
CA GLN A 11 -17.75 -10.39 0.90
C GLN A 11 -19.19 -10.59 1.37
N ASN A 12 -19.34 -11.21 2.54
CA ASN A 12 -20.62 -11.36 3.23
C ASN A 12 -21.15 -9.98 3.65
N MET A 13 -22.37 -9.63 3.23
CA MET A 13 -23.02 -8.34 3.48
C MET A 13 -23.43 -8.08 4.95
N ALA A 14 -23.05 -8.96 5.87
CA ALA A 14 -23.44 -8.89 7.28
C ALA A 14 -22.43 -8.16 8.19
N LYS A 15 -21.34 -7.62 7.66
CA LYS A 15 -20.27 -6.96 8.45
C LYS A 15 -20.34 -5.43 8.35
N PHE A 16 -20.18 -4.74 9.48
CA PHE A 16 -20.06 -3.27 9.53
C PHE A 16 -18.78 -2.77 8.84
N ILE A 17 -17.68 -3.51 8.97
CA ILE A 17 -16.42 -3.29 8.28
C ILE A 17 -16.05 -4.56 7.52
N THR A 18 -15.83 -4.42 6.22
CA THR A 18 -15.56 -5.50 5.27
C THR A 18 -14.07 -5.78 5.07
N GLY A 19 -13.20 -4.83 5.43
CA GLY A 19 -11.75 -4.95 5.33
C GLY A 19 -11.05 -3.63 5.62
N VAL A 20 -9.76 -3.56 5.28
CA VAL A 20 -8.93 -2.36 5.36
C VAL A 20 -8.17 -2.17 4.04
N VAL A 21 -7.89 -0.94 3.67
CA VAL A 21 -6.86 -0.59 2.69
C VAL A 21 -5.70 0.06 3.42
N ALA A 22 -4.47 -0.27 3.06
CA ALA A 22 -3.28 0.34 3.66
C ALA A 22 -2.26 0.76 2.61
N VAL A 23 -1.43 1.75 2.96
CA VAL A 23 -0.26 2.15 2.20
C VAL A 23 0.98 1.69 2.96
N GLN A 24 1.80 0.85 2.32
CA GLN A 24 3.02 0.33 2.90
C GLN A 24 4.24 0.76 2.08
N CYS A 25 5.36 0.99 2.76
CA CYS A 25 6.65 1.23 2.11
C CYS A 25 7.06 -0.03 1.32
N ALA A 26 7.00 0.03 -0.01
CA ALA A 26 7.35 -1.08 -0.90
C ALA A 26 8.83 -1.53 -0.82
N ARG A 27 9.69 -0.82 -0.08
CA ARG A 27 11.10 -1.19 0.11
C ARG A 27 11.36 -1.85 1.46
N HIS A 28 10.79 -1.31 2.51
CA HIS A 28 11.13 -1.69 3.89
C HIS A 28 9.98 -2.40 4.62
N GLY A 29 8.77 -2.41 4.04
CA GLY A 29 7.61 -3.08 4.60
C GLY A 29 6.94 -2.34 5.75
N PHE A 30 7.28 -1.07 6.02
CA PHE A 30 6.60 -0.28 7.05
C PHE A 30 5.21 0.16 6.59
N TYR A 31 4.19 -0.06 7.42
CA TYR A 31 2.90 0.60 7.25
C TYR A 31 3.07 2.11 7.42
N SER A 32 2.52 2.88 6.48
CA SER A 32 2.64 4.33 6.48
C SER A 32 1.76 4.93 7.58
N PRO A 33 2.24 5.94 8.34
CA PRO A 33 1.42 6.66 9.29
C PRO A 33 0.17 7.24 8.62
N SER A 34 -0.99 7.07 9.26
CA SER A 34 -2.30 7.50 8.74
C SER A 34 -2.66 6.93 7.35
N GLY A 35 -1.93 5.91 6.88
CA GLY A 35 -2.10 5.31 5.56
C GLY A 35 -3.04 4.13 5.53
N MET A 36 -3.80 3.86 6.61
CA MET A 36 -4.74 2.74 6.71
C MET A 36 -6.17 3.23 6.93
N VAL A 37 -7.13 2.63 6.22
CA VAL A 37 -8.53 3.07 6.18
C VAL A 37 -9.47 1.87 6.15
N ASP A 38 -10.56 1.96 6.90
CA ASP A 38 -11.62 0.96 6.90
C ASP A 38 -12.47 0.95 5.64
N LEU A 39 -12.82 -0.26 5.20
CA LEU A 39 -13.70 -0.50 4.06
C LEU A 39 -15.08 -0.92 4.55
N LYS A 40 -16.10 -0.08 4.36
CA LYS A 40 -17.49 -0.39 4.76
C LYS A 40 -18.29 -1.19 3.72
N LYS A 41 -17.97 -1.04 2.43
CA LYS A 41 -18.69 -1.67 1.31
C LYS A 41 -17.70 -2.19 0.27
N GLY A 42 -16.63 -2.84 0.74
CA GLY A 42 -15.51 -3.24 -0.10
C GLY A 42 -14.60 -2.09 -0.50
N GLU A 43 -13.66 -2.41 -1.37
CA GLU A 43 -12.67 -1.46 -1.88
C GLU A 43 -13.31 -0.49 -2.87
N ALA A 44 -13.14 0.80 -2.60
CA ALA A 44 -13.56 1.88 -3.47
C ALA A 44 -12.39 2.85 -3.63
N PHE A 45 -12.21 3.42 -4.82
CA PHE A 45 -11.11 4.34 -5.08
C PHE A 45 -11.07 5.51 -4.10
N ALA A 46 -12.22 5.98 -3.59
CA ALA A 46 -12.26 7.03 -2.59
C ALA A 46 -11.52 6.66 -1.28
N ASN A 47 -11.61 5.40 -0.84
CA ASN A 47 -10.91 4.93 0.36
C ASN A 47 -9.40 4.90 0.10
N THR A 48 -8.99 4.37 -1.06
CA THR A 48 -7.58 4.31 -1.47
C THR A 48 -7.00 5.72 -1.70
N ASP A 49 -7.77 6.64 -2.28
CA ASP A 49 -7.37 8.04 -2.47
C ASP A 49 -7.11 8.73 -1.13
N TYR A 50 -8.00 8.52 -0.15
CA TYR A 50 -7.81 9.05 1.21
C TYR A 50 -6.54 8.46 1.84
N ALA A 51 -6.40 7.13 1.84
CA ALA A 51 -5.23 6.44 2.41
C ALA A 51 -3.92 6.94 1.79
N LEU A 52 -3.86 7.03 0.46
CA LEU A 52 -2.70 7.50 -0.29
C LEU A 52 -2.38 8.97 0.00
N CYS A 53 -3.39 9.84 0.03
CA CYS A 53 -3.20 11.25 0.32
C CYS A 53 -2.64 11.46 1.74
N ARG A 54 -3.18 10.76 2.74
CA ARG A 54 -2.69 10.86 4.12
C ARG A 54 -1.28 10.29 4.27
N ALA A 55 -0.99 9.15 3.64
CA ALA A 55 0.34 8.55 3.67
C ALA A 55 1.43 9.43 3.03
N LEU A 56 1.06 10.27 2.05
CA LEU A 56 1.99 11.12 1.31
C LEU A 56 2.00 12.59 1.73
N ASP A 57 1.26 12.98 2.77
CA ASP A 57 1.07 14.39 3.18
C ASP A 57 2.42 15.12 3.40
N GLU A 58 3.43 14.40 3.90
CA GLU A 58 4.78 14.93 4.17
C GLU A 58 5.79 14.71 3.03
N ALA A 59 5.38 14.12 1.90
CA ALA A 59 6.27 13.77 0.79
C ALA A 59 6.63 14.96 -0.13
N TYR A 60 6.38 16.20 0.27
CA TYR A 60 6.59 17.40 -0.56
C TYR A 60 8.05 17.58 -1.01
N ARG A 61 9.03 17.10 -0.23
CA ARG A 61 10.46 17.16 -0.58
C ARG A 61 10.88 16.10 -1.60
N GLN A 62 10.09 15.06 -1.79
CA GLN A 62 10.41 14.01 -2.75
C GLN A 62 10.25 14.55 -4.17
N LYS A 63 11.21 14.20 -5.03
CA LYS A 63 11.16 14.56 -6.47
C LYS A 63 10.34 13.54 -7.26
N ILE A 64 10.44 12.27 -6.88
CA ILE A 64 9.81 11.13 -7.55
C ILE A 64 9.22 10.25 -6.46
N ILE A 65 7.96 9.84 -6.64
CA ILE A 65 7.28 8.91 -5.74
C ILE A 65 6.87 7.71 -6.57
N LEU A 66 7.32 6.51 -6.20
CA LEU A 66 6.87 5.28 -6.83
C LEU A 66 5.71 4.70 -6.03
N VAL A 67 4.59 4.41 -6.69
CA VAL A 67 3.44 3.72 -6.08
C VAL A 67 3.15 2.45 -6.85
N THR A 68 3.17 1.31 -6.17
CA THR A 68 2.73 0.03 -6.73
C THR A 68 1.31 -0.26 -6.31
N TYR A 69 0.47 -0.70 -7.23
CA TYR A 69 -0.89 -1.14 -6.93
C TYR A 69 -1.34 -2.12 -8.02
N ASP A 70 -1.96 -3.23 -7.64
CA ASP A 70 -2.37 -4.28 -8.58
C ASP A 70 -3.18 -3.71 -9.74
N ILE A 71 -4.15 -2.86 -9.43
CA ILE A 71 -5.00 -2.22 -10.43
C ILE A 71 -4.53 -0.81 -10.78
N TRP A 72 -3.23 -0.50 -10.70
CA TRP A 72 -2.70 0.82 -11.01
C TRP A 72 -3.14 1.33 -12.39
N CYS A 73 -3.15 0.45 -13.40
CA CYS A 73 -3.59 0.76 -14.76
C CYS A 73 -5.06 1.24 -14.86
N GLN A 74 -5.87 1.03 -13.82
CA GLN A 74 -7.23 1.54 -13.70
C GLN A 74 -7.30 2.72 -12.72
N TYR A 75 -6.69 2.54 -11.55
CA TYR A 75 -6.72 3.50 -10.45
C TYR A 75 -6.05 4.83 -10.82
N GLY A 76 -4.84 4.76 -11.40
CA GLY A 76 -3.98 5.90 -11.69
C GLY A 76 -4.53 6.83 -12.76
N VAL A 77 -5.35 6.31 -13.69
CA VAL A 77 -5.89 7.07 -14.85
C VAL A 77 -6.65 8.31 -14.41
N ASN A 78 -7.47 8.18 -13.36
CA ASN A 78 -8.31 9.26 -12.86
C ASN A 78 -7.87 9.78 -11.48
N LEU A 79 -6.70 9.36 -10.99
CA LEU A 79 -6.24 9.70 -9.64
C LEU A 79 -6.14 11.22 -9.44
N GLU A 80 -5.45 11.93 -10.33
CA GLU A 80 -5.30 13.39 -10.23
C GLU A 80 -6.67 14.09 -10.25
N LYS A 81 -7.59 13.64 -11.10
CA LYS A 81 -8.94 14.21 -11.19
C LYS A 81 -9.71 14.05 -9.87
N ARG A 82 -9.67 12.85 -9.27
CA ARG A 82 -10.34 12.58 -7.98
C ARG A 82 -9.70 13.37 -6.84
N VAL A 83 -8.37 13.41 -6.77
CA VAL A 83 -7.63 14.18 -5.76
C VAL A 83 -7.89 15.67 -5.90
N SER A 84 -7.96 16.20 -7.12
CA SER A 84 -8.20 17.63 -7.36
C SER A 84 -9.55 18.10 -6.79
N SER A 85 -10.57 17.22 -6.78
CA SER A 85 -11.89 17.55 -6.23
C SER A 85 -12.01 17.48 -4.70
N MET A 86 -11.19 16.68 -4.02
CA MET A 86 -11.34 16.42 -2.58
C MET A 86 -10.13 16.83 -1.74
N PHE A 87 -8.92 16.75 -2.31
CA PHE A 87 -7.64 16.97 -1.64
C PHE A 87 -6.73 17.87 -2.48
N THR A 88 -7.21 19.06 -2.84
CA THR A 88 -6.52 19.96 -3.79
C THR A 88 -5.06 20.26 -3.39
N ARG A 89 -4.76 20.33 -2.10
CA ARG A 89 -3.38 20.51 -1.58
C ARG A 89 -2.42 19.37 -1.94
N MET A 90 -2.93 18.17 -2.22
CA MET A 90 -2.15 16.99 -2.56
C MET A 90 -1.80 16.88 -4.05
N VAL A 91 -2.45 17.65 -4.92
CA VAL A 91 -2.23 17.59 -6.38
C VAL A 91 -0.75 17.73 -6.76
N PRO A 92 0.05 18.66 -6.17
CA PRO A 92 1.48 18.76 -6.48
C PRO A 92 2.29 17.51 -6.10
N ILE A 93 1.85 16.75 -5.10
CA ILE A 93 2.50 15.51 -4.65
C ILE A 93 2.07 14.35 -5.56
N ILE A 94 0.78 14.24 -5.86
CA ILE A 94 0.23 13.20 -6.76
C ILE A 94 0.85 13.28 -8.16
N ARG A 95 1.11 14.49 -8.69
CA ARG A 95 1.79 14.67 -9.99
C ARG A 95 3.22 14.13 -10.04
N LYS A 96 3.85 13.91 -8.88
CA LYS A 96 5.18 13.30 -8.77
C LYS A 96 5.12 11.77 -8.73
N ILE A 97 3.92 11.20 -8.68
CA ILE A 97 3.74 9.75 -8.63
C ILE A 97 4.00 9.17 -10.02
N ARG A 98 4.95 8.25 -10.06
CA ARG A 98 5.04 7.24 -11.09
C ARG A 98 4.47 5.97 -10.52
N GLY A 99 3.43 5.41 -11.14
CA GLY A 99 2.90 4.15 -10.66
C GLY A 99 3.25 2.96 -11.50
N ALA A 100 3.11 1.81 -10.87
CA ALA A 100 3.57 0.51 -11.35
C ALA A 100 2.62 -0.57 -10.84
N ILE A 101 2.73 -1.76 -11.41
CA ILE A 101 2.04 -2.95 -10.96
C ILE A 101 3.08 -3.89 -10.36
N PRO A 102 2.84 -4.49 -9.18
CA PRO A 102 3.75 -5.46 -8.59
C PRO A 102 4.08 -6.64 -9.52
N LYS A 103 5.25 -7.24 -9.33
CA LYS A 103 5.80 -8.24 -10.28
C LYS A 103 4.96 -9.52 -10.39
N MET A 104 4.29 -9.95 -9.32
CA MET A 104 3.46 -11.16 -9.35
C MET A 104 2.12 -10.90 -10.02
N HIS A 105 1.69 -9.64 -10.06
CA HIS A 105 0.42 -9.24 -10.63
C HIS A 105 0.52 -8.81 -12.10
N ILE A 106 1.66 -8.26 -12.54
CA ILE A 106 1.81 -7.63 -13.86
C ILE A 106 1.44 -8.55 -15.03
N HIS A 107 1.75 -9.85 -14.94
CA HIS A 107 1.47 -10.84 -15.98
C HIS A 107 -0.02 -11.15 -16.16
N ASN A 108 -0.87 -10.74 -15.22
CA ASN A 108 -2.32 -10.85 -15.33
C ASN A 108 -2.96 -9.62 -15.99
N HIS A 109 -2.15 -8.67 -16.47
CA HIS A 109 -2.61 -7.49 -17.20
C HIS A 109 -2.38 -7.63 -18.71
N GLN A 110 -2.99 -6.74 -19.49
CA GLN A 110 -2.73 -6.59 -20.91
C GLN A 110 -1.26 -6.17 -21.19
N ASP A 111 -0.74 -6.53 -22.36
CA ASP A 111 0.66 -6.29 -22.76
C ASP A 111 1.11 -4.84 -22.58
N GLU A 112 0.23 -3.85 -22.80
CA GLU A 112 0.60 -2.44 -22.60
C GLU A 112 0.93 -2.13 -21.12
N CYS A 113 0.33 -2.85 -20.18
CA CYS A 113 0.67 -2.72 -18.77
C CYS A 113 2.06 -3.30 -18.48
N GLU A 114 2.44 -4.41 -19.11
CA GLU A 114 3.79 -4.98 -18.94
C GLU A 114 4.88 -4.02 -19.41
N ILE A 115 4.60 -3.19 -20.41
CA ILE A 115 5.54 -2.18 -20.89
C ILE A 115 5.55 -0.96 -19.95
N MET A 116 4.37 -0.47 -19.57
CA MET A 116 4.23 0.81 -18.86
C MET A 116 4.37 0.72 -17.34
N GLY A 117 4.04 -0.43 -16.74
CA GLY A 117 3.88 -0.63 -15.30
C GLY A 117 4.83 -1.64 -14.68
N ASN A 118 5.67 -2.31 -15.47
CA ASN A 118 6.60 -3.32 -14.97
C ASN A 118 7.83 -2.69 -14.32
N LEU A 119 8.02 -3.01 -13.04
CA LEU A 119 9.09 -2.48 -12.20
C LEU A 119 10.50 -2.70 -12.75
N ASN A 120 10.73 -3.71 -13.59
CA ASN A 120 12.05 -3.97 -14.20
C ASN A 120 12.45 -2.90 -15.24
N TRP A 121 11.48 -2.24 -15.87
CA TRP A 121 11.71 -1.25 -16.92
C TRP A 121 11.60 0.20 -16.43
N LEU A 122 11.06 0.42 -15.22
CA LEU A 122 10.87 1.76 -14.68
C LEU A 122 12.13 2.30 -14.04
N THR A 123 12.61 3.46 -14.52
CA THR A 123 13.65 4.19 -13.80
C THR A 123 13.15 4.63 -12.42
N HIS A 124 14.04 4.56 -11.44
CA HIS A 124 13.79 4.88 -10.02
C HIS A 124 12.92 3.86 -9.27
N SER A 125 12.63 2.67 -9.84
CA SER A 125 11.98 1.57 -9.13
C SER A 125 12.91 0.84 -8.15
N ALA A 126 14.22 0.92 -8.40
CA ALA A 126 15.22 0.01 -7.81
C ALA A 126 14.87 -1.47 -8.07
N CYS A 127 15.55 -2.41 -7.42
CA CYS A 127 15.23 -3.84 -7.53
C CYS A 127 14.05 -4.26 -6.63
N THR A 128 12.98 -3.45 -6.55
CA THR A 128 11.79 -3.80 -5.76
C THR A 128 10.87 -4.77 -6.50
N VAL A 129 10.12 -5.56 -5.74
CA VAL A 129 9.09 -6.49 -6.25
C VAL A 129 7.69 -5.87 -6.17
N GLY A 130 7.46 -4.96 -5.23
CA GLY A 130 6.15 -4.33 -5.00
C GLY A 130 5.15 -5.17 -4.19
N GLU A 131 5.57 -6.33 -3.67
CA GLU A 131 4.69 -7.36 -3.06
C GLU A 131 4.72 -7.37 -1.52
N LEU A 132 5.48 -6.48 -0.89
CA LEU A 132 5.66 -6.54 0.57
C LEU A 132 4.34 -6.39 1.34
N ILE A 133 3.35 -5.70 0.76
CA ILE A 133 2.07 -5.50 1.43
C ILE A 133 1.31 -6.83 1.59
N GLU A 134 1.43 -7.75 0.64
CA GLU A 134 0.84 -9.09 0.72
C GLU A 134 1.46 -9.90 1.87
N THR A 135 2.77 -9.77 2.09
CA THR A 135 3.41 -10.38 3.25
C THR A 135 2.96 -9.76 4.57
N GLY A 136 2.73 -8.44 4.60
CA GLY A 136 2.16 -7.76 5.76
C GLY A 136 0.72 -8.21 6.04
N TRP A 137 -0.08 -8.42 4.99
CA TRP A 137 -1.45 -8.95 5.13
C TRP A 137 -1.48 -10.35 5.72
N ALA A 138 -0.51 -11.22 5.38
CA ALA A 138 -0.42 -12.54 6.00
C ALA A 138 -0.31 -12.46 7.53
N GLU A 139 0.48 -11.51 8.05
CA GLU A 139 0.62 -11.29 9.49
C GLU A 139 -0.62 -10.64 10.11
N GLN A 140 -1.17 -9.57 9.48
CA GLN A 140 -2.36 -8.89 9.98
C GLN A 140 -3.60 -9.79 9.98
N ASN A 141 -3.70 -10.74 9.05
CA ASN A 141 -4.80 -11.69 9.00
C ASN A 141 -4.88 -12.60 10.23
N LEU A 142 -3.80 -12.74 11.01
CA LEU A 142 -3.81 -13.48 12.28
C LEU A 142 -4.70 -12.80 13.33
N THR A 143 -4.84 -11.47 13.29
CA THR A 143 -5.69 -10.69 14.20
C THR A 143 -7.06 -10.37 13.60
N ALA A 144 -7.29 -10.75 12.33
CA ALA A 144 -8.58 -10.55 11.66
C ALA A 144 -9.73 -11.34 12.31
N GLY A 145 -9.44 -12.39 13.08
CA GLY A 145 -10.46 -13.14 13.83
C GLY A 145 -11.03 -12.33 15.00
N SER A 146 -10.16 -11.84 15.87
CA SER A 146 -10.55 -11.06 17.05
C SER A 146 -11.10 -9.68 16.69
N THR A 147 -10.48 -8.99 15.74
CA THR A 147 -10.90 -7.64 15.33
C THR A 147 -12.29 -7.58 14.72
N LYS A 148 -12.85 -8.69 14.23
CA LYS A 148 -14.23 -8.75 13.71
C LYS A 148 -15.30 -8.65 14.79
N GLU A 149 -14.98 -9.08 16.01
CA GLU A 149 -15.91 -9.14 17.14
C GLU A 149 -15.75 -7.94 18.10
N GLN A 150 -14.74 -7.10 17.86
CA GLN A 150 -14.48 -5.90 18.65
C GLN A 150 -15.45 -4.76 18.26
N ASN A 151 -15.73 -3.88 19.23
CA ASN A 151 -16.39 -2.61 18.93
C ASN A 151 -15.48 -1.70 18.10
N ASP A 152 -16.05 -0.65 17.51
CA ASP A 152 -15.36 0.20 16.52
C ASP A 152 -14.04 0.80 17.04
N GLY A 153 -14.07 1.40 18.24
CA GLY A 153 -12.89 2.01 18.84
C GLY A 153 -11.81 0.99 19.21
N HIS A 154 -12.18 -0.08 19.91
CA HIS A 154 -11.24 -1.12 20.32
C HIS A 154 -10.62 -1.85 19.13
N ARG A 155 -11.37 -1.96 18.03
CA ARG A 155 -10.87 -2.50 16.77
C ARG A 155 -9.78 -1.61 16.17
N HIS A 156 -9.97 -0.29 16.15
CA HIS A 156 -8.94 0.66 15.68
C HIS A 156 -7.69 0.57 16.54
N ASP A 157 -7.84 0.63 17.87
CA ASP A 157 -6.71 0.51 18.80
C ASP A 157 -5.92 -0.79 18.56
N SER A 158 -6.62 -1.92 18.39
CA SER A 158 -5.99 -3.21 18.14
C SER A 158 -5.23 -3.26 16.81
N ILE A 159 -5.78 -2.65 15.75
CA ILE A 159 -5.12 -2.60 14.43
C ILE A 159 -3.91 -1.66 14.46
N ASP A 160 -4.02 -0.53 15.16
CA ASP A 160 -2.91 0.41 15.34
C ASP A 160 -1.78 -0.24 16.15
N ASP A 161 -2.10 -0.96 17.22
CA ASP A 161 -1.13 -1.71 18.03
C ASP A 161 -0.41 -2.80 17.21
N THR A 162 -1.15 -3.60 16.44
CA THR A 162 -0.54 -4.68 15.64
C THR A 162 0.31 -4.13 14.50
N SER A 163 -0.16 -3.06 13.85
CA SER A 163 0.59 -2.38 12.78
C SER A 163 1.83 -1.67 13.31
N GLY A 164 1.71 -1.04 14.49
CA GLY A 164 2.81 -0.43 15.21
C GLY A 164 3.86 -1.46 15.63
N HIS A 165 3.42 -2.62 16.14
CA HIS A 165 4.29 -3.74 16.45
C HIS A 165 5.02 -4.28 15.21
N HIS A 166 4.32 -4.48 14.08
CA HIS A 166 4.94 -4.87 12.81
C HIS A 166 6.04 -3.90 12.40
N ASN A 167 5.76 -2.59 12.46
CA ASN A 167 6.73 -1.55 12.16
C ASN A 167 7.93 -1.61 13.12
N TRP A 168 7.69 -1.75 14.43
CA TRP A 168 8.76 -1.90 15.42
C TRP A 168 9.66 -3.11 15.11
N GLU A 169 9.06 -4.27 14.82
CA GLU A 169 9.82 -5.47 14.46
C GLU A 169 10.68 -5.27 13.21
N LYS A 170 10.14 -4.63 12.17
CA LYS A 170 10.90 -4.31 10.96
C LYS A 170 12.09 -3.40 11.28
N LEU A 171 11.88 -2.38 12.11
CA LEU A 171 12.93 -1.44 12.50
C LEU A 171 14.08 -2.14 13.24
N ILE A 172 13.79 -2.94 14.26
CA ILE A 172 14.81 -3.63 15.05
C ILE A 172 15.57 -4.67 14.21
N LYS A 173 14.89 -5.37 13.28
CA LYS A 173 15.51 -6.37 12.40
C LYS A 173 16.42 -5.72 11.36
N LEU A 174 16.03 -4.55 10.82
CA LEU A 174 16.88 -3.76 9.93
C LEU A 174 18.14 -3.25 10.64
N GLY A 175 18.01 -2.78 11.89
CA GLY A 175 19.15 -2.32 12.69
C GLY A 175 20.17 -3.43 12.95
N LYS A 176 19.72 -4.65 13.27
CA LYS A 176 20.62 -5.81 13.44
C LYS A 176 21.40 -6.11 12.16
N TRP A 177 20.72 -6.15 11.01
CA TRP A 177 21.37 -6.40 9.72
C TRP A 177 22.46 -5.38 9.39
N ALA A 178 22.22 -4.09 9.64
CA ALA A 178 23.21 -3.05 9.39
C ALA A 178 24.47 -3.21 10.26
N VAL A 179 24.30 -3.53 11.55
CA VAL A 179 25.42 -3.75 12.47
C VAL A 179 26.21 -5.02 12.11
N ASP A 180 25.51 -6.10 11.76
CA ASP A 180 26.16 -7.36 11.40
C ASP A 180 26.83 -7.30 10.03
N SER A 181 26.31 -6.51 9.08
CA SER A 181 26.99 -6.28 7.79
C SER A 181 28.28 -5.49 7.95
N ASP A 182 28.32 -4.48 8.82
CA ASP A 182 29.54 -3.69 9.04
C ASP A 182 30.65 -4.55 9.67
N ARG A 183 30.30 -5.46 10.58
CA ARG A 183 31.25 -6.40 11.19
C ARG A 183 31.86 -7.37 10.17
N ASN A 184 31.07 -7.79 9.18
CA ASN A 184 31.51 -8.74 8.14
C ASN A 184 32.29 -8.08 6.98
N ILE A 185 32.32 -6.75 6.89
CA ILE A 185 33.13 -6.01 5.90
C ILE A 185 34.50 -5.61 6.48
N SER A 186 34.61 -5.55 7.81
CA SER A 186 35.83 -5.19 8.54
C SER A 186 36.77 -6.36 8.89
N GLY A 187 36.49 -7.58 8.44
CA GLY A 187 37.31 -8.79 8.64
C GLY A 187 37.77 -9.39 7.33
#